data_AF-A0A9D0HEV8-F1
#
_entry.id   AF-A0A9D0HEV8-F1
#
_cell.length_a   1.000
_cell.length_b   1.000
_cell.length_c   1.000
_cell.angle_alpha   90.00
_cell.angle_beta   90.00
_cell.angle_gamma   90.00
#
_symmetry.space_group_name_H-M   'P 1'
#
loop_
_entity.id
_entity.type
_entity.pdbx_description
1 polymer ?
#
loop_
_entity_poly.entity_id
_entity_poly.type
_entity_poly.pdbx_seq_one_letter_code
_entity_poly.pdbx_strand_id
1 'polypeptide(L)' 'MARRGGGRRRRRNWAPKGPKEDKLEFQAVVDEALPNTMFRVTAENGLKILATISGRMRRFYIRILPGD' A
#
# COMPACT_ATOMS: atom_id res chain seq x y z
N MET A 1 48.91 19.81 24.39
CA MET A 1 48.20 18.52 24.51
C MET A 1 46.70 18.81 24.48
N ALA A 2 45.91 18.08 23.67
CA ALA A 2 44.69 18.55 23.02
C ALA A 2 43.44 18.72 23.93
N ARG A 3 42.73 19.85 23.75
CA ARG A 3 41.29 19.99 24.05
C ARG A 3 40.50 19.35 22.89
N ARG A 4 39.63 18.37 23.17
CA ARG A 4 38.52 17.87 22.32
C ARG A 4 37.76 16.88 23.22
N GLY A 5 36.48 16.98 23.55
CA GLY A 5 35.33 17.55 22.86
C GLY A 5 34.20 16.55 23.13
N GLY A 6 33.18 16.97 23.89
CA GLY A 6 32.09 16.10 24.32
C GLY A 6 31.29 15.55 23.14
N GLY A 7 31.31 14.24 22.95
CA GLY A 7 30.45 13.54 22.01
C GLY A 7 29.09 13.26 22.62
N ARG A 8 28.16 14.22 22.53
CA ARG A 8 26.73 13.98 22.79
C ARG A 8 26.29 12.82 21.89
N ARG A 9 26.07 11.64 22.46
CA ARG A 9 25.41 10.52 21.78
C ARG A 9 24.05 11.03 21.29
N ARG A 10 23.95 11.36 20.00
CA ARG A 10 22.69 11.67 19.33
C ARG A 10 21.78 10.45 19.53
N ARG A 11 20.86 10.52 20.47
CA ARG A 11 19.67 9.65 20.48
C ARG A 11 19.02 9.85 19.12
N ARG A 12 19.10 8.83 18.26
CA ARG A 12 18.26 8.76 17.06
C ARG A 12 16.83 8.64 17.56
N ASN A 13 16.13 9.75 17.68
CA ASN A 13 14.70 9.76 17.95
C ASN A 13 14.00 9.24 16.69
N TRP A 14 13.58 7.99 16.72
CA TRP A 14 12.63 7.44 15.76
C TRP A 14 11.26 8.05 16.07
N ALA A 15 10.83 9.01 15.25
CA ALA A 15 9.48 9.53 15.32
C ALA A 15 8.51 8.54 14.66
N PRO A 16 7.33 8.27 15.24
CA PRO A 16 6.31 7.48 14.58
C PRO A 16 5.86 8.19 13.29
N LYS A 17 5.75 7.45 12.19
CA LYS A 17 5.19 7.96 10.92
C LYS A 17 3.80 8.54 11.20
N GLY A 18 3.59 9.78 10.78
CA GLY A 18 2.33 10.52 10.91
C GLY A 18 1.14 9.85 10.20
N PRO A 19 -0.07 10.42 10.34
CA PRO A 19 -1.31 9.81 9.85
C PRO A 19 -1.20 9.55 8.35
N LYS A 20 -1.57 8.32 7.94
CA LYS A 20 -1.65 7.94 6.53
C LYS A 20 -2.84 8.68 5.91
N GLU A 21 -2.62 9.25 4.73
CA GLU A 21 -3.64 9.96 3.93
C GLU A 21 -4.96 9.19 3.82
N ASP A 22 -6.05 9.96 3.69
CA ASP A 22 -7.41 9.47 3.53
C ASP A 22 -7.52 8.60 2.28
N LYS A 23 -8.08 7.39 2.45
CA LYS A 23 -8.25 6.42 1.38
C LYS A 23 -9.65 6.59 0.82
N LEU A 24 -9.76 6.78 -0.50
CA LEU A 24 -11.04 6.74 -1.18
C LEU A 24 -11.42 5.29 -1.46
N GLU A 25 -12.61 4.90 -1.03
CA GLU A 25 -13.19 3.58 -1.27
C GLU A 25 -14.26 3.70 -2.36
N PHE A 26 -14.23 2.80 -3.33
CA PHE A 26 -15.21 2.74 -4.40
C PHE A 26 -15.44 1.28 -4.81
N GLN A 27 -16.60 1.02 -5.41
CA GLN A 27 -16.96 -0.28 -5.95
C GLN A 27 -16.52 -0.37 -7.41
N ALA A 28 -16.02 -1.55 -7.80
CA ALA A 28 -15.56 -1.85 -9.15
C ALA A 28 -15.68 -3.35 -9.39
N VAL A 29 -15.83 -3.73 -10.66
CA VAL A 29 -15.90 -5.12 -11.11
C VAL A 29 -14.60 -5.51 -11.80
N VAL A 30 -14.09 -6.70 -11.50
CA VAL A 30 -12.89 -7.30 -12.06
C VAL A 30 -13.21 -7.84 -13.45
N ASP A 31 -12.66 -7.21 -14.49
CA ASP A 31 -12.79 -7.68 -15.87
C ASP A 31 -11.79 -8.82 -16.15
N GLU A 32 -10.51 -8.60 -15.86
CA GLU A 32 -9.43 -9.51 -16.25
C GLU A 32 -8.34 -9.60 -15.17
N ALA A 33 -7.84 -10.81 -14.93
CA ALA A 33 -6.67 -11.06 -14.09
C ALA A 33 -5.40 -11.06 -14.95
N LEU A 34 -4.44 -10.19 -14.63
CA LEU A 34 -3.16 -10.08 -15.33
C LEU A 34 -2.06 -10.85 -14.59
N PRO A 35 -1.02 -11.31 -15.31
CA PRO A 35 0.19 -11.82 -14.69
C PRO A 35 0.80 -10.73 -13.79
N ASN A 36 1.33 -11.13 -12.62
CA ASN A 36 1.81 -10.27 -11.50
C ASN A 36 0.78 -9.88 -10.44
N THR A 37 -0.35 -10.59 -10.32
CA THR A 37 -1.37 -10.31 -9.28
C THR A 37 -2.00 -8.91 -9.41
N MET A 38 -2.00 -8.39 -10.64
CA MET A 38 -2.70 -7.17 -11.01
C MET A 38 -4.03 -7.54 -11.64
N PHE A 39 -5.05 -6.72 -11.41
CA PHE A 39 -6.40 -6.93 -11.89
C PHE A 39 -6.83 -5.70 -12.66
N ARG A 40 -7.40 -5.90 -13.84
CA ARG A 40 -8.12 -4.83 -14.53
C ARG A 40 -9.52 -4.78 -13.92
N VAL A 41 -9.84 -3.65 -13.33
CA VAL A 41 -11.15 -3.40 -12.74
C VAL A 41 -11.82 -2.24 -13.47
N THR A 42 -13.10 -2.38 -13.74
CA THR A 42 -13.94 -1.31 -14.26
C THR A 42 -14.76 -0.75 -13.10
N ALA A 43 -14.49 0.50 -12.74
CA ALA A 43 -15.28 1.22 -11.74
C ALA A 43 -16.66 1.55 -12.31
N GLU A 44 -17.65 1.76 -11.43
CA GLU A 44 -19.02 2.14 -11.84
C GLU A 44 -19.07 3.39 -12.73
N ASN A 45 -18.07 4.27 -12.61
CA ASN A 45 -17.92 5.47 -13.43
C ASN A 45 -17.43 5.18 -14.86
N GLY A 46 -17.27 3.91 -15.26
CA GLY A 46 -16.77 3.49 -16.57
C GLY A 46 -15.25 3.58 -16.74
N LEU A 47 -14.51 3.89 -15.67
CA LEU A 47 -13.05 4.00 -15.69
C LEU A 47 -12.41 2.63 -15.49
N LYS A 48 -11.46 2.30 -16.36
CA LYS A 48 -10.63 1.09 -16.25
C LYS A 48 -9.38 1.39 -15.43
N ILE A 49 -9.20 0.67 -14.34
CA ILE A 49 -8.12 0.88 -13.37
C ILE A 49 -7.33 -0.42 -13.22
N LEU A 50 -6.02 -0.30 -12.97
CA LEU A 50 -5.19 -1.42 -12.55
C LEU A 50 -5.17 -1.49 -11.02
N ALA A 51 -5.75 -2.55 -10.47
CA ALA A 51 -5.78 -2.81 -9.04
C ALA A 51 -4.77 -3.90 -8.66
N THR A 52 -4.28 -3.85 -7.43
CA THR A 52 -3.46 -4.92 -6.83
C THR A 52 -4.06 -5.29 -5.48
N ILE A 53 -4.01 -6.57 -5.14
CA ILE A 53 -4.52 -7.03 -3.85
C ILE A 53 -3.77 -6.42 -2.68
N SER A 54 -4.53 -6.07 -1.64
CA SER A 54 -3.93 -5.59 -0.40
C SER A 54 -3.17 -6.71 0.31
N GLY A 55 -2.15 -6.34 1.10
CA GLY A 55 -1.40 -7.31 1.90
C GLY A 55 -2.26 -8.06 2.93
N ARG A 56 -3.40 -7.48 3.35
CA ARG A 56 -4.35 -8.15 4.24
C ARG A 56 -5.04 -9.32 3.53
N MET A 57 -5.50 -9.12 2.30
CA MET A 57 -6.12 -10.18 1.49
C MET A 57 -5.17 -11.36 1.29
N ARG A 58 -3.87 -11.08 1.07
CA ARG A 58 -2.83 -12.12 0.97
C ARG A 58 -2.70 -12.95 2.25
N ARG A 59 -2.80 -12.33 3.43
CA ARG A 59 -2.73 -13.05 4.72
C ARG A 59 -3.92 -13.99 4.93
N PHE A 60 -5.10 -13.60 4.44
CA PHE A 60 -6.32 -14.39 4.52
C PHE A 60 -6.55 -15.32 3.32
N TYR A 61 -5.57 -15.45 2.42
CA TYR A 61 -5.64 -16.30 1.24
C TYR A 61 -6.89 -16.07 0.37
N ILE A 62 -7.37 -14.82 0.30
CA ILE A 62 -8.53 -14.46 -0.51
C ILE A 62 -8.15 -14.60 -1.98
N ARG A 63 -8.94 -15.38 -2.73
CA ARG A 63 -8.80 -15.60 -4.17
C ARG A 63 -9.83 -14.74 -4.90
N ILE A 64 -9.37 -13.98 -5.89
CA ILE A 64 -10.22 -13.17 -6.76
C ILE A 64 -10.36 -13.91 -8.08
N LEU A 65 -11.58 -14.04 -8.57
CA LEU A 65 -11.90 -14.59 -9.89
C LEU A 65 -12.27 -13.44 -10.84
N PRO A 66 -12.10 -13.61 -12.17
CA PRO A 66 -12.65 -12.68 -13.14
C PRO A 66 -14.19 -12.63 -13.01
N GLY A 67 -14.77 -11.43 -12.93
CA GLY A 67 -16.20 -11.20 -12.73
C GLY A 67 -16.61 -10.84 -11.29
N ASP A 68 -15.66 -10.82 -10.35
CA ASP A 68 -15.85 -10.44 -8.94
C ASP A 68 -15.69 -8.92 -8.69
#